data_AF-B1YXU3-F1
#
_entry.id   AF-B1YXU3-F1
#
_cell.length_a   1.000
_cell.length_b   1.000
_cell.length_c   1.000
_cell.angle_alpha   90.00
_cell.angle_beta   90.00
_cell.angle_gamma   90.00
#
_symmetry.space_group_name_H-M   'P 1'
#
loop_
_entity.id
_entity.type
_entity.pdbx_description
1 polymer ?
#
loop_
_entity_poly.entity_id
_entity_poly.type
_entity_poly.pdbx_seq_one_letter_code
_entity_poly.pdbx_strand_id
1 'polypeptide(L)'
;MSWLPDWEDLFPEFVHSLSEHYAHLKAFHGCRPLSLSSYYAHGLRGQDADQLVLQFRAMFPEVPAPDLNAAIGSLGDRSTRERGAIWLVGDDREMIEQYGHYIIQGSAYLMALAAHLGVSPRGEDYRFLLRERGIPTVLEVDIPIEIVQWRDIEEVAKMVLSVWGQEVTKRRVGSGLSPCYVIRRTIDSQYIRNHTHPDKIPDPHRGYIQYRNRQRTCDLCAADTGTEDAGAAHTGT
;
A
#
# COMPACT_ATOMS: atom_id res chain seq x y z
N MET A 1 -14.84 -1.99 -23.17
CA MET A 1 -13.93 -2.10 -24.33
C MET A 1 -14.67 -2.39 -25.64
N SER A 2 -16.00 -2.36 -25.68
CA SER A 2 -16.80 -2.63 -26.90
C SER A 2 -16.62 -1.61 -28.04
N TRP A 3 -15.79 -0.58 -27.85
CA TRP A 3 -15.43 0.39 -28.86
C TRP A 3 -14.19 -0.03 -29.69
N LEU A 4 -13.41 -1.00 -29.22
CA LEU A 4 -12.27 -1.54 -29.97
C LEU A 4 -12.81 -2.55 -31.01
N PRO A 5 -12.45 -2.44 -32.31
CA PRO A 5 -12.81 -3.45 -33.30
C PRO A 5 -12.30 -4.83 -32.85
N ASP A 6 -13.07 -5.89 -33.09
CA ASP A 6 -12.69 -7.28 -32.78
C ASP A 6 -12.21 -7.49 -31.34
N TRP A 7 -12.75 -6.70 -30.40
CA TRP A 7 -12.28 -6.71 -29.01
C TRP A 7 -12.42 -8.07 -28.32
N GLU A 8 -13.36 -8.91 -28.76
CA GLU A 8 -13.58 -10.25 -28.20
C GLU A 8 -12.37 -11.16 -28.44
N ASP A 9 -11.64 -10.96 -29.53
CA ASP A 9 -10.44 -11.71 -29.88
C ASP A 9 -9.15 -10.96 -29.49
N LEU A 10 -9.07 -9.66 -29.84
CA LEU A 10 -7.86 -8.86 -29.63
C LEU A 10 -7.57 -8.57 -28.17
N PHE A 11 -8.59 -8.37 -27.34
CA PHE A 11 -8.35 -8.04 -25.93
C PHE A 11 -7.72 -9.23 -25.19
N PRO A 12 -8.26 -10.46 -25.24
CA PRO A 12 -7.60 -11.62 -24.63
C PRO A 12 -6.17 -11.85 -25.12
N GLU A 13 -5.91 -11.72 -26.42
CA GLU A 13 -4.55 -11.86 -26.99
C GLU A 13 -3.59 -10.79 -26.46
N PHE A 14 -4.08 -9.55 -26.32
CA PHE A 14 -3.30 -8.48 -25.73
C PHE A 14 -3.01 -8.71 -24.25
N VAL A 15 -3.99 -9.15 -23.45
CA VAL A 15 -3.78 -9.47 -22.03
C VAL A 15 -2.76 -10.60 -21.89
N HIS A 16 -2.85 -11.62 -22.73
CA HIS A 16 -1.88 -12.72 -22.75
C HIS A 16 -0.47 -12.22 -23.10
N SER A 17 -0.34 -11.46 -24.19
CA SER A 17 0.94 -10.89 -24.63
C SER A 17 1.56 -9.97 -23.58
N LEU A 18 0.74 -9.15 -22.90
CA LEU A 18 1.19 -8.30 -21.80
C LEU A 18 1.71 -9.15 -20.64
N SER A 19 1.02 -10.25 -20.33
CA SER A 19 1.40 -11.13 -19.22
C SER A 19 2.67 -11.94 -19.49
N GLU A 20 2.94 -12.29 -20.75
CA GLU A 20 4.18 -12.96 -21.16
C GLU A 20 5.36 -11.98 -21.28
N HIS A 21 5.09 -10.72 -21.62
CA HIS A 21 6.13 -9.72 -21.80
C HIS A 21 6.66 -9.15 -20.47
N TYR A 22 5.77 -8.91 -19.50
CA TYR A 22 6.13 -8.29 -18.23
C TYR A 22 6.14 -9.33 -17.10
N ALA A 23 7.28 -9.45 -16.42
CA ALA A 23 7.41 -10.32 -15.25
C ALA A 23 6.76 -9.73 -13.98
N HIS A 24 6.60 -8.41 -13.91
CA HIS A 24 6.12 -7.74 -12.70
C HIS A 24 5.21 -6.55 -13.01
N LEU A 25 4.35 -6.21 -12.06
CA LEU A 25 3.58 -4.97 -12.03
C LEU A 25 4.11 -4.07 -10.90
N LYS A 26 4.45 -2.82 -11.23
CA LYS A 26 4.84 -1.84 -10.22
C LYS A 26 3.63 -1.42 -9.39
N ALA A 27 3.80 -1.37 -8.07
CA ALA A 27 2.78 -0.92 -7.16
C ALA A 27 3.37 -0.30 -5.88
N PHE A 28 2.52 0.37 -5.12
CA PHE A 28 2.86 1.09 -3.92
C PHE A 28 1.99 0.65 -2.75
N HIS A 29 2.60 0.45 -1.58
CA HIS A 29 1.91 0.08 -0.35
C HIS A 29 2.16 1.13 0.74
N GLY A 30 1.09 1.80 1.17
CA GLY A 30 1.13 2.72 2.31
C GLY A 30 1.07 1.95 3.62
N CYS A 31 2.03 2.21 4.52
CA CYS A 31 2.12 1.55 5.81
C CYS A 31 2.75 2.45 6.87
N ARG A 32 2.72 1.96 8.12
CA ARG A 32 3.33 2.64 9.27
C ARG A 32 4.08 1.66 10.18
N PRO A 33 5.17 1.04 9.70
CA PRO A 33 5.88 0.01 10.46
C PRO A 33 6.59 0.58 11.70
N LEU A 34 6.70 -0.25 12.74
CA LEU A 34 7.59 0.02 13.88
C LEU A 34 9.06 -0.13 13.51
N SER A 35 9.36 -1.01 12.55
CA SER A 35 10.69 -1.26 12.01
C SER A 35 10.54 -1.63 10.54
N LEU A 36 11.26 -0.90 9.68
CA LEU A 36 11.21 -1.14 8.24
C LEU A 36 12.03 -2.36 7.85
N SER A 37 13.13 -2.66 8.57
CA SER A 37 13.94 -3.86 8.34
C SER A 37 13.13 -5.15 8.40
N SER A 38 12.05 -5.21 9.19
CA SER A 38 11.13 -6.35 9.22
C SER A 38 10.55 -6.68 7.84
N TYR A 39 10.20 -5.67 7.04
CA TYR A 39 9.62 -5.86 5.71
C TYR A 39 10.68 -6.40 4.74
N TYR A 40 11.90 -5.87 4.80
CA TYR A 40 13.03 -6.34 3.98
C TYR A 40 13.56 -7.71 4.42
N ALA A 41 13.31 -8.13 5.66
CA ALA A 41 13.66 -9.46 6.16
C ALA A 41 12.58 -10.51 5.86
N HIS A 42 11.30 -10.13 5.84
CA HIS A 42 10.18 -11.08 5.88
C HIS A 42 9.16 -10.94 4.75
N GLY A 43 9.35 -9.94 3.88
CA GLY A 43 8.42 -9.58 2.84
C GLY A 43 7.18 -8.84 3.36
N LEU A 44 6.28 -8.51 2.44
CA LEU A 44 4.95 -8.00 2.75
C LEU A 44 4.04 -9.18 3.06
N ARG A 45 3.57 -9.24 4.30
CA ARG A 45 2.60 -10.23 4.75
C ARG A 45 1.23 -9.59 4.81
N GLY A 46 0.22 -10.32 4.35
CA GLY A 46 -1.16 -9.87 4.42
C GLY A 46 -1.70 -9.82 5.84
N GLN A 47 -2.91 -9.30 5.98
CA GLN A 47 -3.57 -9.15 7.28
C GLN A 47 -3.60 -10.46 8.10
N ASP A 48 -3.08 -10.39 9.31
CA ASP A 48 -3.26 -11.39 10.37
C ASP A 48 -4.11 -10.78 11.49
N ALA A 49 -5.41 -11.10 11.49
CA ALA A 49 -6.33 -10.53 12.46
C ALA A 49 -5.98 -10.92 13.89
N ASP A 50 -5.45 -12.12 14.11
CA ASP A 50 -5.16 -12.63 15.45
C ASP A 50 -3.98 -11.86 16.06
N GLN A 51 -2.92 -11.63 15.27
CA GLN A 51 -1.81 -10.77 15.68
C GLN A 51 -2.25 -9.32 15.88
N LEU A 52 -3.09 -8.79 14.99
CA LEU A 52 -3.55 -7.40 15.09
C LEU A 52 -4.47 -7.19 16.31
N VAL A 53 -5.27 -8.18 16.70
CA VAL A 53 -6.06 -8.14 17.94
C VAL A 53 -5.16 -8.11 19.18
N LEU A 54 -4.09 -8.91 19.20
CA LEU A 54 -3.12 -8.89 20.30
C LEU A 54 -2.44 -7.51 20.39
N GLN A 55 -2.02 -6.96 19.25
CA GLN A 55 -1.47 -5.62 19.19
C GLN A 55 -2.48 -4.58 19.69
N PHE A 56 -3.74 -4.63 19.23
CA PHE A 56 -4.79 -3.70 19.64
C PHE A 56 -5.01 -3.67 21.16
N ARG A 57 -5.05 -4.84 21.82
CA ARG A 57 -5.15 -4.91 23.28
C ARG A 57 -3.93 -4.31 23.98
N ALA A 58 -2.73 -4.59 23.48
CA ALA A 58 -1.50 -4.02 24.01
C ALA A 58 -1.40 -2.51 23.76
N MET A 59 -2.06 -2.02 22.71
CA MET A 59 -2.05 -0.63 22.31
C MET A 59 -2.90 0.28 23.21
N PHE A 60 -3.97 -0.27 23.79
CA PHE A 60 -4.98 0.46 24.57
C PHE A 60 -5.26 -0.23 25.93
N PRO A 61 -4.25 -0.40 26.80
CA PRO A 61 -4.40 -1.09 28.08
C PRO A 61 -5.36 -0.40 29.05
N GLU A 62 -5.62 0.89 28.86
CA GLU A 62 -6.54 1.69 29.66
C GLU A 62 -8.01 1.48 29.30
N VAL A 63 -8.31 0.89 28.14
CA VAL A 63 -9.68 0.66 27.67
C VAL A 63 -10.25 -0.59 28.35
N PRO A 64 -11.46 -0.53 28.93
CA PRO A 64 -12.09 -1.69 29.54
C PRO A 64 -12.18 -2.88 28.57
N ALA A 65 -11.85 -4.08 29.06
CA ALA A 65 -11.88 -5.31 28.27
C ALA A 65 -13.23 -5.56 27.55
N PRO A 66 -14.41 -5.26 28.13
CA PRO A 66 -15.68 -5.37 27.42
C PRO A 66 -15.75 -4.51 26.14
N ASP A 67 -15.23 -3.29 26.18
CA ASP A 67 -15.28 -2.36 25.05
C ASP A 67 -14.32 -2.81 23.94
N LEU A 68 -13.12 -3.27 24.32
CA LEU A 68 -12.17 -3.89 23.39
C LEU A 68 -12.79 -5.13 22.72
N ASN A 69 -13.47 -5.99 23.50
CA ASN A 69 -14.12 -7.20 22.98
C ASN A 69 -15.29 -6.86 22.04
N ALA A 70 -16.07 -5.83 22.34
CA ALA A 70 -17.15 -5.35 21.49
C ALA A 70 -16.61 -4.85 20.14
N ALA A 71 -15.54 -4.04 20.15
CA ALA A 71 -14.87 -3.59 18.94
C ALA A 71 -14.36 -4.76 18.08
N ILE A 72 -13.68 -5.73 18.70
CA ILE A 72 -13.18 -6.93 18.02
C ILE A 72 -14.35 -7.74 17.43
N GLY A 73 -15.40 -7.97 18.20
CA GLY A 73 -16.58 -8.71 17.77
C GLY A 73 -17.29 -8.05 16.58
N SER A 74 -17.34 -6.71 16.56
CA SER A 74 -17.97 -5.94 15.47
C SER A 74 -17.30 -6.14 14.10
N LEU A 75 -16.02 -6.57 14.08
CA LEU A 75 -15.24 -6.79 12.87
C LEU A 75 -15.03 -8.27 12.53
N GLY A 76 -15.80 -9.18 13.13
CA GLY A 76 -15.69 -10.63 12.93
C GLY A 76 -15.68 -11.04 11.45
N ASP A 77 -16.67 -10.61 10.67
CA ASP A 77 -16.76 -10.95 9.24
C ASP A 77 -15.60 -10.37 8.43
N ARG A 78 -15.19 -9.13 8.75
CA ARG A 78 -14.07 -8.44 8.09
C ARG A 78 -12.75 -9.16 8.35
N SER A 79 -12.54 -9.65 9.57
CA SER A 79 -11.32 -10.38 9.94
C SER A 79 -11.07 -11.59 9.04
N THR A 80 -12.15 -12.27 8.65
CA THR A 80 -12.11 -13.45 7.77
C THR A 80 -11.95 -13.05 6.31
N ARG A 81 -12.75 -12.09 5.83
CA ARG A 81 -12.76 -11.66 4.42
C ARG A 81 -11.42 -11.04 3.98
N GLU A 82 -10.78 -10.28 4.86
CA GLU A 82 -9.54 -9.56 4.58
C GLU A 82 -8.28 -10.33 5.02
N ARG A 83 -8.42 -11.53 5.61
CA ARG A 83 -7.27 -12.37 5.99
C ARG A 83 -6.34 -12.60 4.80
N GLY A 84 -5.05 -12.36 5.04
CA GLY A 84 -4.00 -12.49 4.05
C GLY A 84 -4.00 -11.42 2.94
N ALA A 85 -4.90 -10.43 2.97
CA ALA A 85 -4.93 -9.38 1.96
C ALA A 85 -3.80 -8.35 2.17
N ILE A 86 -3.15 -7.99 1.06
CA ILE A 86 -2.20 -6.88 0.92
C ILE A 86 -2.78 -5.95 -0.14
N TRP A 87 -2.95 -4.68 0.22
CA TRP A 87 -3.53 -3.66 -0.64
C TRP A 87 -2.43 -2.79 -1.22
N LEU A 88 -2.40 -2.64 -2.54
CA LEU A 88 -1.44 -1.80 -3.27
C LEU A 88 -2.15 -0.97 -4.35
N VAL A 89 -1.49 0.08 -4.82
CA VAL A 89 -1.96 0.93 -5.94
C VAL A 89 -0.84 1.14 -6.96
N GLY A 90 -1.17 1.29 -8.23
CA GLY A 90 -0.19 1.45 -9.31
C GLY A 90 0.55 2.80 -9.36
N ASP A 91 0.16 3.78 -8.53
CA ASP A 91 0.71 5.15 -8.55
C ASP A 91 0.99 5.66 -7.12
N ASP A 92 2.20 6.18 -6.90
CA ASP A 92 2.66 6.65 -5.59
C ASP A 92 2.00 7.95 -5.16
N ARG A 93 1.68 8.83 -6.11
CA ARG A 93 0.95 10.07 -5.85
C ARG A 93 -0.47 9.74 -5.40
N GLU A 94 -1.14 8.80 -6.07
CA GLU A 94 -2.45 8.33 -5.61
C GLU A 94 -2.38 7.70 -4.22
N MET A 95 -1.34 6.90 -3.92
CA MET A 95 -1.11 6.36 -2.58
C MET A 95 -1.05 7.47 -1.51
N ILE A 96 -0.36 8.57 -1.80
CA ILE A 96 -0.21 9.68 -0.86
C ILE A 96 -1.49 10.53 -0.80
N GLU A 97 -2.03 10.93 -1.94
CA GLU A 97 -3.08 11.95 -2.05
C GLU A 97 -4.48 11.40 -1.77
N GLN A 98 -4.76 10.16 -2.17
CA GLN A 98 -6.08 9.53 -2.04
C GLN A 98 -6.11 8.48 -0.92
N TYR A 99 -5.00 7.77 -0.72
CA TYR A 99 -4.92 6.64 0.21
C TYR A 99 -4.02 6.89 1.41
N GLY A 100 -3.73 8.17 1.70
CA GLY A 100 -2.81 8.60 2.74
C GLY A 100 -3.13 8.10 4.16
N HIS A 101 -4.37 7.67 4.42
CA HIS A 101 -4.74 7.10 5.72
C HIS A 101 -4.02 5.77 6.02
N TYR A 102 -3.64 4.97 5.01
CA TYR A 102 -2.81 3.79 5.26
C TYR A 102 -1.38 4.16 5.69
N ILE A 103 -0.90 5.32 5.25
CA ILE A 103 0.43 5.85 5.60
C ILE A 103 0.38 6.52 7.00
N ILE A 104 -0.69 7.27 7.29
CA ILE A 104 -0.84 8.04 8.53
C ILE A 104 -1.17 7.13 9.72
N GLN A 105 -2.14 6.22 9.57
CA GLN A 105 -2.62 5.32 10.63
C GLN A 105 -2.00 3.91 10.57
N GLY A 106 -1.43 3.51 9.44
CA GLY A 106 -0.93 2.14 9.25
C GLY A 106 -2.04 1.15 8.94
N SER A 107 -2.16 0.11 9.76
CA SER A 107 -3.10 -0.99 9.54
C SER A 107 -4.56 -0.52 9.49
N ALA A 108 -5.23 -0.77 8.37
CA ALA A 108 -6.65 -0.48 8.17
C ALA A 108 -7.55 -1.21 9.18
N TYR A 109 -7.14 -2.42 9.59
CA TYR A 109 -7.86 -3.22 10.58
C TYR A 109 -7.73 -2.62 11.99
N LEU A 110 -6.53 -2.21 12.40
CA LEU A 110 -6.35 -1.49 13.67
C LEU A 110 -7.10 -0.15 13.68
N MET A 111 -7.07 0.56 12.56
CA MET A 111 -7.82 1.81 12.41
C MET A 111 -9.32 1.59 12.56
N ALA A 112 -9.87 0.51 12.00
CA ALA A 112 -11.28 0.17 12.14
C ALA A 112 -11.65 -0.20 13.59
N LEU A 113 -10.80 -0.95 14.29
CA LEU A 113 -10.98 -1.25 15.71
C LEU A 113 -10.95 0.03 16.55
N ALA A 114 -9.97 0.91 16.33
CA ALA A 114 -9.86 2.19 17.02
C ALA A 114 -11.05 3.11 16.73
N ALA A 115 -11.57 3.10 15.49
CA ALA A 115 -12.78 3.84 15.14
C ALA A 115 -14.01 3.38 15.95
N HIS A 116 -14.10 2.08 16.23
CA HIS A 116 -15.21 1.52 17.01
C HIS A 116 -15.15 1.97 18.49
N LEU A 117 -13.95 2.17 19.04
CA LEU A 117 -13.81 2.74 20.39
C LEU A 117 -14.24 4.22 20.45
N GLY A 118 -14.25 4.91 19.32
CA GLY A 118 -14.65 6.30 19.22
C GLY A 118 -13.68 7.25 19.93
N VAL A 119 -14.19 7.96 20.94
CA VAL A 119 -13.47 9.02 21.65
C VAL A 119 -13.18 8.56 23.08
N SER A 120 -11.94 8.75 23.53
CA SER A 120 -11.51 8.47 24.90
C SER A 120 -12.20 9.39 25.92
N PRO A 121 -12.18 9.05 27.21
CA PRO A 121 -12.70 9.94 28.27
C PRO A 121 -12.04 11.33 28.31
N ARG A 122 -10.86 11.49 27.68
CA ARG A 122 -10.13 12.76 27.56
C ARG A 122 -10.52 13.57 26.32
N GLY A 123 -11.47 13.09 25.52
CA GLY A 123 -11.93 13.77 24.30
C GLY A 123 -11.06 13.49 23.06
N GLU A 124 -10.14 12.54 23.13
CA GLU A 124 -9.25 12.18 22.01
C GLU A 124 -9.80 10.98 21.23
N ASP A 125 -9.85 11.10 19.90
CA ASP A 125 -10.22 9.99 19.01
C ASP A 125 -9.13 8.91 18.99
N TYR A 126 -9.49 7.66 19.32
CA TYR A 126 -8.53 6.55 19.40
C TYR A 126 -7.80 6.29 18.07
N ARG A 127 -8.39 6.65 16.92
CA ARG A 127 -7.70 6.54 15.62
C ARG A 127 -6.44 7.39 15.54
N PHE A 128 -6.40 8.51 16.28
CA PHE A 128 -5.26 9.42 16.24
C PHE A 128 -4.09 8.92 17.09
N LEU A 129 -4.34 8.09 18.10
CA LEU A 129 -3.28 7.45 18.90
C LEU A 129 -2.45 6.47 18.08
N LEU A 130 -2.99 5.90 16.99
CA LEU A 130 -2.23 5.06 16.06
C LEU A 130 -1.08 5.82 15.38
N ARG A 131 -1.19 7.15 15.26
CA ARG A 131 -0.21 8.02 14.60
C ARG A 131 1.07 8.20 15.42
N GLU A 132 1.09 7.74 16.66
CA GLU A 132 2.24 7.87 17.55
C GLU A 132 3.18 6.67 17.43
N ARG A 133 2.78 5.62 16.71
CA ARG A 133 3.51 4.36 16.60
C ARG A 133 4.01 4.14 15.19
N GLY A 134 5.31 3.97 15.03
CA GLY A 134 5.93 3.67 13.74
C GLY A 134 6.07 4.87 12.80
N ILE A 135 6.51 4.60 11.58
CA ILE A 135 7.00 5.60 10.63
C ILE A 135 6.10 5.62 9.39
N PRO A 136 5.48 6.76 9.02
CA PRO A 136 4.73 6.90 7.78
C PRO A 136 5.62 6.52 6.58
N THR A 137 5.24 5.47 5.87
CA THR A 137 6.08 4.88 4.82
C THR A 137 5.25 4.49 3.61
N VAL A 138 5.77 4.76 2.42
CA VAL A 138 5.30 4.17 1.16
C VAL A 138 6.37 3.21 0.68
N LEU A 139 6.01 1.96 0.44
CA LEU A 139 6.89 0.96 -0.16
C LEU A 139 6.63 0.89 -1.65
N GLU A 140 7.70 0.86 -2.44
CA GLU A 140 7.67 0.52 -3.86
C GLU A 140 7.90 -0.97 -4.04
N VAL A 141 7.00 -1.63 -4.77
CA VAL A 141 6.94 -3.09 -4.88
C VAL A 141 6.77 -3.48 -6.33
N ASP A 142 7.60 -4.42 -6.79
CA ASP A 142 7.43 -5.10 -8.08
C ASP A 142 6.63 -6.39 -7.83
N ILE A 143 5.32 -6.37 -8.00
CA ILE A 143 4.47 -7.54 -7.77
C ILE A 143 4.71 -8.56 -8.88
N PRO A 144 5.16 -9.80 -8.58
CA PRO A 144 5.30 -10.85 -9.59
C PRO A 144 3.96 -11.15 -10.25
N ILE A 145 3.92 -11.25 -11.57
CA ILE A 145 2.65 -11.39 -12.29
C ILE A 145 1.92 -12.70 -11.94
N GLU A 146 2.65 -13.72 -11.50
CA GLU A 146 2.13 -15.05 -11.14
C GLU A 146 1.32 -15.06 -9.84
N ILE A 147 1.39 -13.97 -9.06
CA ILE A 147 0.61 -13.82 -7.82
C ILE A 147 -0.50 -12.78 -7.94
N VAL A 148 -0.58 -12.08 -9.08
CA VAL A 148 -1.64 -11.10 -9.39
C VAL A 148 -2.88 -11.84 -9.87
N GLN A 149 -4.07 -11.36 -9.50
CA GLN A 149 -5.31 -11.94 -10.01
C GLN A 149 -5.46 -11.59 -11.49
N TRP A 150 -5.93 -12.56 -12.29
CA TRP A 150 -6.15 -12.33 -13.74
C TRP A 150 -7.00 -11.09 -14.03
N ARG A 151 -8.03 -10.85 -13.21
CA ARG A 151 -8.87 -9.65 -13.30
C ARG A 151 -8.06 -8.35 -13.16
N ASP A 152 -7.07 -8.30 -12.27
CA ASP A 152 -6.26 -7.10 -12.07
C ASP A 152 -5.33 -6.87 -13.27
N ILE A 153 -4.83 -7.95 -13.89
CA ILE A 153 -4.06 -7.88 -15.15
C ILE A 153 -4.94 -7.33 -16.28
N GLU A 154 -6.19 -7.76 -16.39
CA GLU A 154 -7.14 -7.22 -17.37
C GLU A 154 -7.39 -5.72 -17.16
N GLU A 155 -7.48 -5.24 -15.92
CA GLU A 155 -7.64 -3.81 -15.63
C GLU A 155 -6.39 -3.01 -16.03
N VAL A 156 -5.20 -3.53 -15.77
CA VAL A 156 -3.94 -2.92 -16.25
C VAL A 156 -3.92 -2.88 -17.78
N ALA A 157 -4.29 -3.97 -18.45
CA ALA A 157 -4.34 -4.03 -19.91
C ALA A 157 -5.32 -3.00 -20.48
N LYS A 158 -6.50 -2.85 -19.85
CA LYS A 158 -7.48 -1.82 -20.24
C LYS A 158 -6.91 -0.41 -20.08
N MET A 159 -6.19 -0.15 -18.99
CA MET A 159 -5.52 1.13 -18.77
C MET A 159 -4.47 1.40 -19.84
N VAL A 160 -3.58 0.44 -20.14
CA VAL A 160 -2.54 0.59 -21.16
C VAL A 160 -3.14 0.90 -22.53
N LEU A 161 -4.16 0.14 -22.96
CA LEU A 161 -4.86 0.38 -24.22
C LEU A 161 -5.57 1.74 -24.25
N SER A 162 -6.15 2.16 -23.11
CA SER A 162 -6.76 3.48 -23.00
C SER A 162 -5.73 4.60 -23.17
N VAL A 163 -4.60 4.53 -22.47
CA VAL A 163 -3.52 5.52 -22.59
C VAL A 163 -2.93 5.55 -24.00
N TRP A 164 -2.67 4.37 -24.58
CA TRP A 164 -2.18 4.24 -25.95
C TRP A 164 -3.17 4.87 -26.96
N GLY A 165 -4.46 4.57 -26.85
CA GLY A 165 -5.48 5.14 -27.72
C GLY A 165 -5.57 6.67 -27.62
N GLN A 166 -5.43 7.23 -26.42
CA GLN A 166 -5.40 8.68 -26.21
C GLN A 166 -4.18 9.33 -26.88
N GLU A 167 -3.02 8.71 -26.80
CA GLU A 167 -1.79 9.22 -27.41
C GLU A 167 -1.85 9.12 -28.95
N VAL A 168 -2.31 8.00 -29.50
CA VAL A 168 -2.47 7.81 -30.96
C VAL A 168 -3.48 8.81 -31.54
N THR A 169 -4.60 9.03 -30.85
CA THR A 169 -5.65 9.96 -31.31
C THR A 169 -5.34 11.43 -30.98
N LYS A 170 -4.29 11.69 -30.19
CA LYS A 170 -3.96 13.01 -29.63
C LYS A 170 -5.12 13.65 -28.86
N ARG A 171 -6.04 12.84 -28.33
CA ARG A 171 -7.20 13.29 -27.57
C ARG A 171 -7.07 12.81 -26.13
N ARG A 172 -6.62 13.70 -25.26
CA ARG A 172 -6.53 13.44 -23.83
C ARG A 172 -7.89 13.62 -23.18
N VAL A 173 -8.40 12.53 -22.60
CA VAL A 173 -9.61 12.52 -21.75
C VAL A 173 -9.27 12.32 -20.28
N GLY A 174 -7.97 12.19 -19.97
CA GLY A 174 -7.46 11.87 -18.64
C GLY A 174 -7.27 10.36 -18.48
N SER A 175 -6.39 9.97 -17.56
CA SER A 175 -6.36 8.63 -17.01
C SER A 175 -7.41 8.54 -15.90
N GLY A 176 -8.13 7.42 -15.82
CA GLY A 176 -8.87 7.08 -14.60
C GLY A 176 -7.91 6.86 -13.44
N LEU A 177 -8.44 6.41 -12.30
CA LEU A 177 -7.61 5.98 -11.18
C LEU A 177 -6.68 4.85 -11.61
N SER A 178 -5.50 4.83 -11.02
CA SER A 178 -4.51 3.78 -11.20
C SER A 178 -5.04 2.44 -10.69
N PRO A 179 -4.58 1.32 -11.25
CA PRO A 179 -5.01 0.00 -10.81
C PRO A 179 -4.74 -0.20 -9.31
N CYS A 180 -5.72 -0.75 -8.61
CA CYS A 180 -5.57 -1.20 -7.23
C CYS A 180 -5.43 -2.72 -7.22
N TYR A 181 -4.51 -3.24 -6.41
CA TYR A 181 -4.21 -4.66 -6.33
C TYR A 181 -4.56 -5.21 -4.94
N VAL A 182 -5.15 -6.41 -4.92
CA VAL A 182 -5.37 -7.18 -3.68
C VAL A 182 -4.65 -8.51 -3.76
N ILE A 183 -3.41 -8.53 -3.25
CA ILE A 183 -2.59 -9.73 -3.26
C ILE A 183 -2.89 -10.53 -1.99
N ARG A 184 -3.19 -11.83 -2.15
CA ARG A 184 -3.52 -12.75 -1.03
C ARG A 184 -2.41 -13.73 -0.68
N ARG A 185 -1.22 -13.50 -1.23
CA ARG A 185 0.00 -14.25 -0.98
C ARG A 185 1.05 -13.30 -0.42
N THR A 186 1.99 -13.81 0.38
CA THR A 186 3.16 -13.02 0.79
C THR A 186 3.89 -12.53 -0.46
N ILE A 187 4.27 -11.25 -0.48
CA ILE A 187 5.18 -10.72 -1.48
C ILE A 187 6.57 -10.74 -0.84
N ASP A 188 7.48 -11.54 -1.39
CA ASP A 188 8.82 -11.72 -0.84
C ASP A 188 9.60 -10.40 -0.80
N SER A 189 10.53 -10.29 0.15
CA SER A 189 11.28 -9.05 0.36
C SER A 189 12.13 -8.63 -0.83
N GLN A 190 12.57 -9.58 -1.66
CA GLN A 190 13.30 -9.29 -2.91
C GLN A 190 12.52 -8.42 -3.91
N TYR A 191 11.19 -8.36 -3.77
CA TYR A 191 10.30 -7.56 -4.60
C TYR A 191 10.02 -6.16 -4.02
N ILE A 192 10.47 -5.90 -2.79
CA ILE A 192 10.42 -4.55 -2.20
C ILE A 192 11.64 -3.78 -2.72
N ARG A 193 11.41 -2.86 -3.64
CA ARG A 193 12.47 -2.14 -4.36
C ARG A 193 12.97 -0.92 -3.62
N ASN A 194 12.06 -0.18 -3.02
CA ASN A 194 12.38 1.07 -2.37
C ASN A 194 11.35 1.43 -1.30
N HIS A 195 11.66 2.44 -0.51
CA HIS A 195 10.75 3.04 0.44
C HIS A 195 10.93 4.56 0.47
N THR A 196 9.85 5.27 0.79
CA THR A 196 9.89 6.71 1.04
C THR A 196 9.10 7.07 2.28
N HIS A 197 9.43 8.21 2.88
CA HIS A 197 8.73 8.76 4.04
C HIS A 197 8.14 10.13 3.69
N PRO A 198 6.89 10.21 3.19
CA PRO A 198 6.30 11.45 2.71
C PRO A 198 6.27 12.54 3.80
N ASP A 199 6.65 13.77 3.46
CA ASP A 199 6.64 14.92 4.40
C ASP A 199 5.21 15.36 4.74
N LYS A 200 4.35 15.40 3.72
CA LYS A 200 2.97 15.90 3.78
C LYS A 200 2.03 14.88 3.18
N ILE A 201 0.97 14.57 3.90
CA ILE A 201 -0.03 13.59 3.49
C ILE A 201 -1.41 14.19 3.79
N PRO A 202 -2.33 14.31 2.80
CA PRO A 202 -3.71 14.69 3.07
C PRO A 202 -4.39 13.73 4.04
N ASP A 203 -4.99 14.24 5.11
CA ASP A 203 -5.61 13.42 6.16
C ASP A 203 -7.14 13.37 6.00
N PRO A 204 -7.71 12.31 5.40
CA PRO A 204 -9.16 12.23 5.20
C PRO A 204 -9.93 12.21 6.53
N HIS A 205 -9.30 11.79 7.64
CA HIS A 205 -9.92 11.78 8.97
C HIS A 205 -9.89 13.13 9.68
N ARG A 206 -9.25 14.14 9.08
CA ARG A 206 -9.26 15.54 9.53
C ARG A 206 -9.70 16.50 8.44
N GLY A 207 -10.62 16.07 7.57
CA GLY A 207 -11.14 16.93 6.49
C GLY A 207 -10.07 17.36 5.49
N TYR A 208 -9.13 16.45 5.18
CA TYR A 208 -8.02 16.66 4.24
C TYR A 208 -7.02 17.74 4.65
N ILE A 209 -6.96 18.09 5.93
CA ILE A 209 -5.86 18.89 6.49
C ILE A 209 -4.54 18.10 6.33
N GLN A 210 -3.47 18.78 5.94
CA GLN A 210 -2.16 18.17 5.73
C GLN A 210 -1.58 17.61 7.04
N TYR A 211 -1.44 16.29 7.12
CA TYR A 211 -0.61 15.63 8.14
C TYR A 211 0.86 15.87 7.82
N ARG A 212 1.64 16.26 8.84
CA ARG A 212 3.09 16.43 8.73
C ARG A 212 3.80 15.26 9.38
N ASN A 213 4.56 14.52 8.57
CA ASN A 213 5.37 13.44 9.08
C ASN A 213 6.59 13.99 9.84
N ARG A 214 6.64 13.73 11.14
CA ARG A 214 7.75 14.17 12.01
C ARG A 214 8.97 13.26 11.94
N GLN A 215 8.81 12.03 11.44
CA GLN A 215 9.87 11.03 11.36
C GLN A 215 10.04 10.57 9.91
N ARG A 216 11.06 11.10 9.24
CA ARG A 216 11.32 10.86 7.82
C ARG A 216 12.55 9.98 7.56
N THR A 217 13.00 9.29 8.60
CA THR A 217 14.15 8.38 8.57
C THR A 217 13.80 7.15 9.37
N CYS A 218 14.23 5.99 8.88
CA CYS A 218 14.04 4.69 9.53
C CYS A 218 15.37 3.97 9.78
N ASP A 219 15.27 2.74 10.27
CA ASP A 219 16.37 1.81 10.51
C ASP A 219 17.15 1.39 9.24
N LEU A 220 16.63 1.69 8.04
CA LEU A 220 17.29 1.41 6.76
C LEU A 220 17.81 2.66 6.02
N CYS A 221 17.29 3.86 6.29
CA CYS A 221 17.72 5.07 5.57
C CYS A 221 19.22 5.40 5.74
N ALA A 222 19.83 4.97 6.85
CA ALA A 222 21.26 5.17 7.10
C ALA A 222 22.16 4.16 6.38
N ALA A 223 21.61 3.03 5.93
CA ALA A 223 22.35 2.01 5.20
C ALA A 223 22.52 2.34 3.71
N ASP A 224 21.60 3.10 3.12
CA ASP A 224 21.61 3.47 1.70
C ASP A 224 22.63 4.57 1.35
N THR A 225 23.15 5.31 2.34
CA THR A 225 24.16 6.37 2.11
C THR A 225 25.59 5.85 1.95
N GLY A 226 25.80 4.53 1.83
CA GLY A 226 27.11 3.88 1.91
C GLY A 226 27.65 3.22 0.63
N THR A 227 26.97 3.30 -0.52
CA THR A 227 27.35 2.55 -1.73
C THR A 227 27.50 3.40 -3.01
N GLU A 228 28.03 4.62 -2.89
CA GLU A 228 28.57 5.36 -4.05
C GLU A 228 29.94 5.96 -3.70
N ASP A 229 31.00 5.16 -3.77
CA ASP A 229 32.33 5.58 -4.26
C ASP A 229 33.34 4.42 -4.23
N ALA A 230 33.45 3.68 -5.33
CA ALA A 230 34.64 2.92 -5.69
C ALA A 230 34.57 2.54 -7.18
N GLY A 231 34.89 3.48 -8.08
CA GLY A 231 34.83 3.14 -9.51
C GLY A 231 35.28 4.18 -10.52
N ALA A 232 36.18 5.11 -10.21
CA ALA A 232 36.83 5.91 -11.25
C ALA A 232 38.24 6.37 -10.84
N ALA A 233 39.26 5.56 -11.14
CA ALA A 233 40.62 6.03 -11.46
C ALA A 233 41.47 4.89 -12.04
N HIS A 234 41.45 4.75 -13.37
CA HIS A 234 42.63 4.24 -14.06
C HIS A 234 43.05 5.26 -15.13
N THR A 235 43.96 6.11 -14.68
CA THR A 235 44.84 6.94 -15.49
C THR A 235 45.78 6.05 -16.30
N GLY A 236 45.97 6.40 -17.56
CA GLY A 236 46.78 5.63 -18.49
C GLY A 236 48.28 5.67 -18.26
N THR A 237 48.94 4.89 -19.11
CA THR A 237 50.24 5.13 -19.74
C THR A 237 50.15 4.61 -21.16
#